data_AF-A0A1V4EA00-F1
#
_entry.id   AF-A0A1V4EA00-F1
#
_cell.length_a   1.000
_cell.length_b   1.000
_cell.length_c   1.000
_cell.angle_alpha   90.00
_cell.angle_beta   90.00
_cell.angle_gamma   90.00
#
_symmetry.space_group_name_H-M   'P 1'
#
loop_
_entity.id
_entity.type
_entity.pdbx_description
1 polymer ?
#
loop_
_entity_poly.entity_id
_entity_poly.type
_entity_poly.pdbx_seq_one_letter_code
_entity_poly.pdbx_strand_id
1 'polypeptide(L)'
;MDQALLLATALREHLTGRYEAAHPYALEARALEAYLAHLCGIPRQATLLALAVARVRCQHADPRAADDVARATAAWSLLEDEQPVRSHGTELLNMWQRLGDQGLVPDAHAPLVRYVGERMHTPPRAYAAQTL
;
A
#
# COMPACT_ATOMS: atom_id res chain seq x y z
N MET A 1 14.79 9.94 -12.11
CA MET A 1 13.54 9.30 -11.67
C MET A 1 12.45 10.30 -11.38
N ASP A 2 12.77 11.46 -10.81
CA ASP A 2 11.80 12.50 -10.44
C ASP A 2 10.90 12.98 -11.60
N GLN A 3 11.45 13.10 -12.81
CA GLN A 3 10.65 13.43 -14.00
C GLN A 3 9.60 12.36 -14.33
N ALA A 4 9.91 11.08 -14.14
CA ALA A 4 8.96 10.00 -14.38
C ALA A 4 7.81 10.03 -13.36
N LEU A 5 8.13 10.29 -12.09
CA LEU A 5 7.12 10.46 -11.05
C LEU A 5 6.21 11.66 -11.36
N LEU A 6 6.75 12.81 -11.76
CA LEU A 6 5.96 13.98 -12.15
C LEU A 6 5.01 13.68 -13.32
N LEU A 7 5.48 12.97 -14.35
CA LEU A 7 4.63 12.57 -15.49
C LEU A 7 3.52 11.60 -15.06
N ALA A 8 3.82 10.65 -14.18
CA ALA A 8 2.82 9.72 -13.65
C ALA A 8 1.77 10.42 -12.78
N THR A 9 2.19 11.38 -11.94
CA THR A 9 1.28 12.24 -11.17
C THR A 9 0.35 13.01 -12.09
N ALA A 10 0.90 13.69 -13.12
CA ALA A 10 0.11 14.43 -14.10
C ALA A 10 -0.87 13.51 -14.85
N LEU A 11 -0.44 12.30 -15.23
CA LEU A 11 -1.30 11.30 -15.86
C LEU A 11 -2.45 10.86 -14.94
N ARG A 12 -2.16 10.55 -13.67
CA ARG A 12 -3.18 10.19 -12.67
C ARG A 12 -4.21 11.32 -12.54
N GLU A 13 -3.74 12.56 -12.41
CA GLU A 13 -4.61 13.73 -12.24
C GLU A 13 -5.49 13.94 -13.46
N HIS A 14 -4.91 13.89 -14.66
CA HIS A 14 -5.65 14.00 -15.90
C HIS A 14 -6.75 12.94 -16.02
N LEU A 15 -6.42 11.67 -15.77
CA LEU A 15 -7.36 10.57 -15.91
C LEU A 15 -8.41 10.54 -14.79
N THR A 16 -8.07 10.92 -13.57
CA THR A 16 -9.04 11.05 -12.47
C THR A 16 -9.98 12.24 -12.67
N GLY A 17 -9.53 13.30 -13.36
CA GLY A 17 -10.41 14.42 -13.73
C GLY A 17 -11.35 14.11 -14.90
N ARG A 18 -10.98 13.15 -15.75
CA ARG A 18 -11.76 12.76 -16.94
C ARG A 18 -12.69 11.57 -16.70
N TYR A 19 -12.30 10.66 -15.82
CA TYR A 19 -13.01 9.42 -15.53
C TYR A 19 -13.26 9.27 -14.03
N GLU A 20 -14.22 8.43 -13.68
CA GLU A 20 -14.43 8.05 -12.27
C GLU A 20 -13.19 7.36 -11.70
N ALA A 21 -13.00 7.47 -10.38
CA ALA A 21 -11.81 6.94 -9.71
C ALA A 21 -11.62 5.41 -9.88
N ALA A 22 -12.71 4.67 -10.13
CA ALA A 22 -12.69 3.23 -10.38
C ALA A 22 -12.48 2.84 -11.85
N HIS A 23 -12.45 3.81 -12.77
CA HIS A 23 -12.19 3.53 -14.17
C HIS A 23 -10.82 2.84 -14.34
N PRO A 24 -10.70 1.78 -15.16
CA PRO A 24 -9.45 1.00 -15.27
C PRO A 24 -8.21 1.86 -15.54
N TYR A 25 -8.28 2.82 -16.46
CA TYR A 25 -7.14 3.70 -16.76
C TYR A 25 -6.75 4.63 -15.59
N ALA A 26 -7.73 5.10 -14.80
CA ALA A 26 -7.44 5.91 -13.62
C ALA A 26 -6.74 5.06 -12.54
N LEU A 27 -7.12 3.79 -12.40
CA LEU A 27 -6.46 2.85 -11.50
C LEU A 27 -5.06 2.49 -11.96
N GLU A 28 -4.84 2.21 -13.24
CA GLU A 28 -3.49 1.89 -13.75
C GLU A 28 -2.54 3.09 -13.60
N ALA A 29 -3.00 4.33 -13.86
CA ALA A 29 -2.18 5.52 -13.65
C ALA A 29 -1.83 5.73 -12.16
N ARG A 30 -2.78 5.49 -11.25
CA ARG A 30 -2.53 5.54 -9.81
C ARG A 30 -1.56 4.44 -9.35
N ALA A 31 -1.65 3.24 -9.92
CA ALA A 31 -0.73 2.14 -9.63
C ALA A 31 0.69 2.43 -10.13
N LEU A 32 0.82 3.05 -11.31
CA LEU A 32 2.10 3.48 -11.86
C LEU A 32 2.75 4.56 -10.98
N GLU A 33 1.98 5.55 -10.54
CA GLU A 33 2.50 6.57 -9.60
C GLU A 33 2.92 5.94 -8.27
N ALA A 34 2.15 4.99 -7.73
CA ALA A 34 2.54 4.27 -6.51
C ALA A 34 3.90 3.56 -6.67
N TYR A 35 4.11 2.88 -7.80
CA TYR A 35 5.37 2.21 -8.10
C TYR A 35 6.54 3.20 -8.23
N LEU A 36 6.35 4.31 -8.94
CA LEU A 36 7.39 5.32 -9.10
C LEU A 36 7.69 6.06 -7.78
N ALA A 37 6.68 6.32 -6.96
CA ALA A 37 6.87 6.89 -5.62
C ALA A 37 7.69 5.94 -4.73
N HIS A 38 7.49 4.62 -4.85
CA HIS A 38 8.30 3.63 -4.14
C HIS A 38 9.76 3.69 -4.60
N LEU A 39 10.00 3.69 -5.92
CA LEU A 39 11.36 3.80 -6.48
C LEU A 39 12.04 5.11 -6.08
N CYS A 40 11.31 6.23 -6.05
CA CYS A 40 11.83 7.53 -5.61
C CYS A 40 12.05 7.65 -4.09
N GLY A 41 11.81 6.60 -3.30
CA GLY A 41 12.01 6.65 -1.85
C GLY A 41 10.99 7.51 -1.12
N ILE A 42 9.75 7.59 -1.63
CA ILE A 42 8.62 8.31 -1.01
C ILE A 42 7.62 7.29 -0.46
N PRO A 43 7.97 6.54 0.61
CA PRO A 43 7.23 5.36 1.05
C PRO A 43 5.80 5.68 1.47
N ARG A 44 5.56 6.85 2.06
CA ARG A 44 4.21 7.27 2.49
C ARG A 44 3.27 7.44 1.30
N GLN A 45 3.72 8.13 0.25
CA GLN A 45 2.93 8.32 -0.96
C GLN A 45 2.69 6.99 -1.68
N ALA A 46 3.74 6.17 -1.82
CA ALA A 46 3.64 4.84 -2.42
C ALA A 46 2.62 3.96 -1.69
N THR A 47 2.67 3.92 -0.35
CA THR A 47 1.74 3.15 0.49
C THR A 47 0.29 3.61 0.28
N LEU A 48 0.05 4.92 0.35
CA LEU A 48 -1.27 5.52 0.18
C LEU A 48 -1.88 5.21 -1.19
N LEU A 49 -1.11 5.40 -2.26
CA LEU A 49 -1.59 5.19 -3.62
C LEU A 49 -1.87 3.71 -3.90
N ALA A 50 -0.98 2.80 -3.45
CA ALA A 50 -1.17 1.36 -3.62
C ALA A 50 -2.39 0.85 -2.84
N LEU A 51 -2.58 1.28 -1.59
CA LEU A 51 -3.78 0.95 -0.80
C LEU A 51 -5.08 1.44 -1.45
N ALA A 52 -5.07 2.65 -2.01
CA ALA A 52 -6.23 3.19 -2.73
C ALA A 52 -6.60 2.34 -3.95
N VAL A 53 -5.62 1.88 -4.73
CA VAL A 53 -5.85 0.97 -5.88
C VAL A 53 -6.36 -0.38 -5.39
N ALA A 54 -5.70 -0.96 -4.39
CA ALA A 54 -6.06 -2.25 -3.81
C ALA A 54 -7.52 -2.27 -3.32
N ARG A 55 -7.95 -1.19 -2.64
CA ARG A 55 -9.32 -1.06 -2.12
C ARG A 55 -10.36 -1.12 -3.23
N VAL A 56 -10.14 -0.36 -4.31
CA VAL A 56 -11.08 -0.33 -5.44
C VAL A 56 -11.12 -1.69 -6.14
N ARG A 57 -9.97 -2.31 -6.40
CA ARG A 57 -9.90 -3.63 -7.04
C ARG A 57 -10.55 -4.71 -6.16
N CYS A 58 -10.32 -4.68 -4.85
CA CYS A 58 -10.92 -5.62 -3.90
C CYS A 58 -12.46 -5.47 -3.81
N GLN A 59 -12.99 -4.25 -3.91
CA GLN A 59 -14.45 -4.02 -3.99
C GLN A 59 -15.10 -4.69 -5.21
N HIS A 60 -14.34 -4.89 -6.28
CA HIS A 60 -14.79 -5.52 -7.52
C HIS A 60 -14.32 -6.98 -7.65
N ALA A 61 -13.81 -7.59 -6.56
CA ALA A 61 -13.25 -8.94 -6.55
C ALA A 61 -12.17 -9.18 -7.65
N ASP A 62 -11.43 -8.13 -8.02
CA ASP A 62 -10.32 -8.24 -8.97
C ASP A 62 -9.12 -8.92 -8.27
N PRO A 63 -8.63 -10.07 -8.80
CA PRO A 63 -7.54 -10.83 -8.17
C PRO A 63 -6.22 -10.03 -8.07
N ARG A 64 -6.05 -8.98 -8.88
CA ARG A 64 -4.87 -8.10 -8.81
C ARG A 64 -4.80 -7.28 -7.52
N ALA A 65 -5.90 -7.20 -6.76
CA ALA A 65 -5.92 -6.52 -5.48
C ALA A 65 -4.83 -7.05 -4.53
N ALA A 66 -4.57 -8.37 -4.52
CA ALA A 66 -3.56 -8.96 -3.65
C ALA A 66 -2.14 -8.44 -3.97
N ASP A 67 -1.81 -8.24 -5.25
CA ASP A 67 -0.53 -7.67 -5.66
C ASP A 67 -0.40 -6.19 -5.29
N ASP A 68 -1.51 -5.45 -5.28
CA ASP A 68 -1.51 -4.05 -4.83
C ASP A 68 -1.32 -3.95 -3.31
N VAL A 69 -1.95 -4.85 -2.52
CA VAL A 69 -1.70 -4.91 -1.07
C VAL A 69 -0.26 -5.37 -0.79
N ALA A 70 0.31 -6.26 -1.59
CA ALA A 70 1.72 -6.65 -1.50
C ALA A 70 2.66 -5.45 -1.77
N ARG A 71 2.39 -4.67 -2.83
CA ARG A 71 3.13 -3.43 -3.13
C ARG A 71 2.99 -2.39 -2.03
N ALA A 72 1.79 -2.22 -1.49
CA ALA A 72 1.56 -1.35 -0.34
C ALA A 72 2.36 -1.81 0.90
N THR A 73 2.41 -3.12 1.15
CA THR A 73 3.19 -3.71 2.25
C THR A 73 4.69 -3.43 2.09
N ALA A 74 5.22 -3.56 0.86
CA ALA A 74 6.63 -3.28 0.56
C ALA A 74 6.98 -1.78 0.70
N ALA A 75 6.07 -0.87 0.34
CA ALA A 75 6.28 0.56 0.58
C ALA A 75 6.16 0.91 2.07
N TRP A 76 5.17 0.33 2.75
CA TRP A 76 4.92 0.51 4.17
C TRP A 76 6.07 0.02 5.04
N SER A 77 6.77 -1.05 4.61
CA SER A 77 7.90 -1.60 5.35
C SER A 77 9.04 -0.58 5.55
N LEU A 78 9.11 0.44 4.70
CA LEU A 78 10.10 1.51 4.73
C LEU A 78 9.69 2.72 5.60
N LEU A 79 8.46 2.75 6.13
CA LEU A 79 8.04 3.82 7.03
C LEU A 79 8.71 3.66 8.40
N GLU A 80 9.11 4.77 9.02
CA GLU A 80 9.68 4.77 10.38
C GLU A 80 8.82 5.55 11.36
N ASP A 81 8.10 6.57 10.88
CA ASP A 81 7.20 7.37 11.69
C ASP A 81 6.07 6.52 12.27
N GLU A 82 5.97 6.53 13.60
CA GLU A 82 5.08 5.66 14.37
C GLU A 82 3.60 5.80 13.93
N GLN A 83 3.15 7.03 13.66
CA GLN A 83 1.76 7.29 13.33
C GLN A 83 1.37 6.78 11.92
N PRO A 84 2.10 7.11 10.84
CA PRO A 84 1.92 6.47 9.53
C PRO A 84 2.09 4.94 9.56
N VAL A 85 3.04 4.40 10.34
CA VAL A 85 3.22 2.96 10.49
C VAL A 85 1.93 2.33 11.03
N ARG A 86 1.37 2.87 12.12
CA ARG A 86 0.13 2.35 12.70
C ARG A 86 -1.07 2.50 11.78
N SER A 87 -1.30 3.69 11.22
CA SER A 87 -2.51 3.95 10.44
C SER A 87 -2.57 3.08 9.18
N HIS A 88 -1.48 3.01 8.42
CA HIS A 88 -1.41 2.21 7.21
C HIS A 88 -1.27 0.71 7.50
N GLY A 89 -0.62 0.33 8.60
CA GLY A 89 -0.51 -1.08 9.01
C GLY A 89 -1.86 -1.68 9.40
N THR A 90 -2.70 -0.93 10.13
CA THR A 90 -4.09 -1.36 10.42
C THR A 90 -4.89 -1.52 9.13
N GLU A 91 -4.72 -0.62 8.16
CA GLU A 91 -5.40 -0.74 6.87
C GLU A 91 -4.93 -1.97 6.08
N LEU A 92 -3.62 -2.25 6.07
CA LEU A 92 -3.06 -3.45 5.45
C LEU A 92 -3.61 -4.73 6.06
N LEU A 93 -3.72 -4.82 7.39
CA LEU A 93 -4.33 -5.97 8.06
C LEU A 93 -5.79 -6.17 7.63
N ASN A 94 -6.57 -5.08 7.58
CA ASN A 94 -7.96 -5.14 7.14
C ASN A 94 -8.08 -5.59 5.67
N MET A 95 -7.17 -5.14 4.81
CA MET A 95 -7.15 -5.55 3.41
C MET A 95 -6.74 -7.01 3.23
N TRP A 96 -5.72 -7.48 3.94
CA TRP A 96 -5.32 -8.89 3.92
C TRP A 96 -6.42 -9.81 4.45
N GLN A 97 -7.09 -9.42 5.53
CA GLN A 97 -8.25 -10.16 6.04
C GLN A 97 -9.37 -10.24 5.00
N ARG A 98 -9.76 -9.10 4.40
CA ARG A 98 -10.82 -9.06 3.39
C ARG A 98 -10.50 -9.93 2.17
N LEU A 99 -9.25 -9.92 1.71
CA LEU A 99 -8.83 -10.80 0.62
C LEU A 99 -8.84 -12.27 1.04
N GLY A 100 -8.46 -12.57 2.28
CA GLY A 100 -8.53 -13.93 2.85
C GLY A 100 -9.96 -14.46 2.89
N ASP A 101 -10.90 -13.64 3.35
CA ASP A 101 -12.33 -13.96 3.38
C ASP A 101 -12.91 -14.22 1.98
N GLN A 102 -12.32 -13.62 0.95
CA GLN A 102 -12.68 -13.81 -0.46
C GLN A 102 -11.92 -14.97 -1.13
N GLY A 103 -10.98 -15.63 -0.44
CA GLY A 103 -10.12 -16.66 -1.03
C GLY A 103 -9.14 -16.12 -2.09
N LEU A 104 -8.82 -14.82 -2.03
CA LEU A 104 -8.00 -14.12 -3.03
C LEU A 104 -6.55 -13.88 -2.59
N VAL A 105 -6.09 -14.47 -1.47
CA VAL A 105 -4.70 -14.37 -1.04
C VAL A 105 -3.89 -15.50 -1.66
N PRO A 106 -2.94 -15.22 -2.57
CA PRO A 106 -2.02 -16.23 -3.07
C PRO A 106 -1.08 -16.72 -1.97
N ASP A 107 -0.69 -18.00 -2.00
CA ASP A 107 0.26 -18.59 -1.03
C ASP A 107 1.58 -17.81 -0.98
N ALA A 108 2.03 -17.27 -2.12
CA ALA A 108 3.23 -16.45 -2.22
C ALA A 108 3.19 -15.18 -1.34
N HIS A 109 2.00 -14.68 -1.01
CA HIS A 109 1.82 -13.48 -0.19
C HIS A 109 1.61 -13.80 1.30
N ALA A 110 1.50 -15.07 1.71
CA ALA A 110 1.35 -15.45 3.12
C ALA A 110 2.47 -14.89 4.04
N PRO A 111 3.76 -14.83 3.63
CA PRO A 111 4.79 -14.20 4.44
C PRO A 111 4.56 -12.70 4.67
N LEU A 112 3.93 -12.00 3.72
CA LEU A 112 3.62 -10.57 3.85
C LEU A 112 2.50 -10.33 4.86
N VAL A 113 1.46 -11.16 4.85
CA VAL A 113 0.37 -11.11 5.84
C VAL A 113 0.94 -11.23 7.25
N ARG A 114 1.79 -12.24 7.46
CA ARG A 114 2.45 -12.47 8.75
C ARG A 114 3.37 -11.32 9.14
N TYR A 115 4.16 -10.79 8.20
CA TYR A 115 5.04 -9.64 8.45
C TYR A 115 4.27 -8.41 8.97
N VAL A 116 3.16 -8.05 8.32
CA VAL A 116 2.33 -6.92 8.78
C VAL A 116 1.80 -7.18 10.19
N GLY A 117 1.32 -8.41 10.45
CA GLY A 117 0.87 -8.82 11.78
C GLY A 117 1.95 -8.67 12.84
N GLU A 118 3.11 -9.29 12.64
CA GLU A 118 4.24 -9.25 13.59
C GLU A 118 4.68 -7.81 13.89
N ARG A 119 4.85 -6.99 12.84
CA ARG A 119 5.27 -5.60 13.00
C ARG A 119 4.24 -4.73 13.71
N MET A 120 2.95 -4.97 13.51
CA MET A 120 1.87 -4.24 14.20
C MET A 120 1.68 -4.65 15.66
N HIS A 121 2.07 -5.87 16.04
CA HIS A 121 2.04 -6.35 17.43
C HIS A 121 3.33 -6.11 18.19
N THR A 122 4.41 -5.70 17.50
CA THR A 122 5.68 -5.37 18.15
C THR A 122 5.54 -4.02 18.85
N PRO A 123 5.70 -3.96 20.19
CA PRO A 123 5.63 -2.68 20.90
C PRO A 123 6.73 -1.74 20.38
N PRO A 124 6.46 -0.43 20.27
CA PRO A 124 7.48 0.54 19.86
C PRO A 124 8.68 0.43 20.82
N ARG A 125 9.91 0.48 20.28
CA ARG A 125 11.14 0.50 21.07
C ARG A 125 11.17 1.79 21.91
N ALA A 126 10.58 1.74 23.11
CA ALA A 126 10.75 2.73 24.16
C ALA A 126 10.98 2.00 25.49
N TYR A 127 12.01 2.46 26.23
CA TYR A 127 12.52 1.97 27.51
C TYR A 127 13.40 0.69 27.51
N ALA A 128 14.58 0.78 26.89
CA ALA A 128 15.75 0.01 27.29
C ALA A 128 16.94 0.93 27.65
N ALA A 129 16.65 2.10 28.22
CA ALA A 129 17.65 3.03 28.73
C ALA A 129 17.05 3.86 29.88
N GLN A 130 16.84 3.23 31.03
CA GLN A 130 16.73 3.87 32.35
C GLN A 130 16.66 2.80 33.45
N THR A 131 17.77 2.09 33.64
CA THR A 131 18.08 1.45 34.92
C THR A 131 19.59 1.31 35.04
N LEU A 132 20.25 2.43 35.39
CA LEU A 132 21.53 2.45 36.09
C LEU A 132 21.49 3.61 37.08
#